data_AF-A0A5N5EAB7-F1
#
_entry.id   AF-A0A5N5EAB7-F1
#
_cell.length_a   1.000
_cell.length_b   1.000
_cell.length_c   1.000
_cell.angle_alpha   90.00
_cell.angle_beta   90.00
_cell.angle_gamma   90.00
#
_symmetry.space_group_name_H-M   'P 1'
#
loop_
_entity.id
_entity.type
_entity.pdbx_description
1 polymer ?
#
loop_
_entity_poly.entity_id
_entity_poly.type
_entity_poly.pdbx_seq_one_letter_code
_entity_poly.pdbx_strand_id
1 'polypeptide(L)'
;MSVLNASRTPVLARVGALALPRVSTSVAVAAMSAISLAPGLLPRSAVLQGVFSGLLVAVGLLAMWAFSAVARRLVPDRVKVRFDERHWRITAFGLSTAGTAVAMFAAAGWQNSLRAAMGAPPAGLIHWVEAGCIASLTALALWGLGVGLSKALRWMGFARSVGALVMGVLGVQLVVGPAVWNGLADSFDKSNAYIDTALTQPLSTSATGSSESLISWTSMGAEGRKFVAAGEDSVRVYAGVDSAPDTASRAALAVSELDRVGGFARNSVVVAVPTGSGWIDTHAVDGIEQRFDGDVAIVGQQYSDAPSWATFLFSRDDAEESATALFTAVG
;
A
#
# COMPACT_ATOMS: atom_id res chain seq x y z
N MET A 1 4.08 28.93 70.72
CA MET A 1 4.47 27.84 69.80
C MET A 1 3.38 27.63 68.77
N SER A 2 3.46 28.31 67.63
CA SER A 2 2.55 28.11 66.49
C SER A 2 3.37 28.19 65.21
N VAL A 3 4.09 27.11 64.93
CA VAL A 3 4.73 26.86 63.65
C VAL A 3 4.07 25.57 63.17
N LEU A 4 3.11 25.65 62.25
CA LEU A 4 2.61 24.57 61.38
C LEU A 4 1.37 25.07 60.63
N ASN A 5 1.54 26.07 59.75
CA ASN A 5 0.54 26.30 58.70
C ASN A 5 1.16 26.98 57.49
N ALA A 6 2.04 26.26 56.79
CA ALA A 6 2.53 26.67 55.49
C ALA A 6 2.70 25.44 54.60
N SER A 7 2.20 25.55 53.37
CA SER A 7 2.43 24.66 52.21
C SER A 7 1.66 23.33 52.14
N ARG A 8 0.35 23.41 51.91
CA ARG A 8 -0.32 22.45 51.03
C ARG A 8 -0.91 23.20 49.83
N THR A 9 -0.09 23.47 48.82
CA THR A 9 -0.60 23.74 47.47
C THR A 9 -1.20 22.42 46.97
N PRO A 10 -2.52 22.33 46.77
CA PRO A 10 -3.13 21.04 46.45
C PRO A 10 -2.70 20.63 45.04
N VAL A 11 -2.29 19.38 44.88
CA VAL A 11 -1.99 18.73 43.59
C VAL A 11 -3.10 18.98 42.55
N LEU A 12 -4.35 19.17 43.01
CA LEU A 12 -5.51 19.57 42.21
C LEU A 12 -5.34 20.89 41.45
N ALA A 13 -4.60 21.86 41.99
CA ALA A 13 -4.30 23.12 41.29
C ALA A 13 -3.34 22.91 40.11
N ARG A 14 -2.42 21.94 40.19
CA ARG A 14 -1.54 21.55 39.07
C ARG A 14 -2.30 20.79 37.98
N VAL A 15 -3.29 19.98 38.33
CA VAL A 15 -4.22 19.36 37.35
C VAL A 15 -5.08 20.41 36.63
N GLY A 16 -5.35 21.54 37.29
CA GLY A 16 -5.97 22.72 36.69
C GLY A 16 -5.13 23.38 35.58
N ALA A 17 -3.81 23.20 35.60
CA ALA A 17 -2.86 23.85 34.69
C ALA A 17 -2.46 23.00 33.46
N LEU A 18 -2.96 21.76 33.35
CA LEU A 18 -2.74 20.93 32.16
C LEU A 18 -3.47 21.56 30.97
N ALA A 19 -2.70 21.97 29.96
CA ALA A 19 -3.21 22.48 28.70
C ALA A 19 -3.96 21.36 27.96
N LEU A 20 -5.28 21.30 28.14
CA LEU A 20 -6.12 20.34 27.42
C LEU A 20 -6.21 20.74 25.94
N PRO A 21 -6.09 19.76 25.02
CA PRO A 21 -6.28 20.02 23.60
C PRO A 21 -7.69 20.52 23.32
N ARG A 22 -7.85 21.25 22.21
CA ARG A 22 -9.18 21.64 21.74
C ARG A 22 -9.99 20.41 21.37
N VAL A 23 -11.31 20.49 21.51
CA VAL A 23 -12.25 19.42 21.13
C VAL A 23 -11.98 18.94 19.70
N SER A 24 -11.79 19.88 18.77
CA SER A 24 -11.45 19.60 17.37
C SER A 24 -10.18 18.77 17.19
N THR A 25 -9.16 19.00 18.02
CA THR A 25 -7.88 18.31 17.97
C THR A 25 -8.05 16.87 18.46
N SER A 26 -8.72 16.67 19.60
CA SER A 26 -8.98 15.33 20.13
C SER A 26 -9.80 14.48 19.15
N VAL A 27 -10.87 15.05 18.61
CA VAL A 27 -11.75 14.35 17.66
C VAL A 27 -11.01 14.02 16.37
N ALA A 28 -10.23 14.96 15.81
CA ALA A 28 -9.48 14.70 14.58
C ALA A 28 -8.43 13.61 14.75
N VAL A 29 -7.67 13.63 15.85
CA VAL A 29 -6.69 12.58 16.15
C VAL A 29 -7.40 11.23 16.27
N ALA A 30 -8.46 11.13 17.07
CA ALA A 30 -9.17 9.86 17.25
C ALA A 30 -9.81 9.35 15.96
N ALA A 31 -10.46 10.21 15.18
CA ALA A 31 -11.07 9.83 13.91
C ALA A 31 -10.03 9.32 12.90
N MET A 32 -8.92 10.06 12.73
CA MET A 32 -7.85 9.65 11.81
C MET A 32 -7.13 8.39 12.28
N SER A 33 -6.90 8.24 13.58
CA SER A 33 -6.34 7.00 14.15
C SER A 33 -7.27 5.81 13.94
N ALA A 34 -8.59 5.98 14.13
CA ALA A 34 -9.56 4.92 13.89
C ALA A 34 -9.60 4.49 12.42
N ILE A 35 -9.54 5.45 11.48
CA ILE A 35 -9.45 5.15 10.04
C ILE A 35 -8.16 4.38 9.71
N SER A 36 -7.03 4.80 10.28
CA SER A 36 -5.74 4.12 10.07
C SER A 36 -5.72 2.67 10.61
N LEU A 37 -6.40 2.45 11.73
CA LEU A 37 -6.52 1.17 12.42
C LEU A 37 -7.60 0.26 11.81
N ALA A 38 -8.29 0.70 10.76
CA ALA A 38 -9.29 -0.11 10.07
C ALA A 38 -8.69 -1.43 9.54
N PRO A 39 -9.49 -2.51 9.50
CA PRO A 39 -9.03 -3.83 9.07
C PRO A 39 -8.30 -3.81 7.73
N GLY A 40 -7.08 -4.37 7.70
CA GLY A 40 -6.29 -4.54 6.48
C GLY A 40 -6.26 -6.00 6.02
N LEU A 41 -6.02 -6.20 4.71
CA LEU A 41 -5.93 -7.53 4.09
C LEU A 41 -4.56 -8.20 4.26
N LEU A 42 -3.53 -7.42 4.63
CA LEU A 42 -2.17 -7.92 4.85
C LEU A 42 -1.65 -7.54 6.25
N PRO A 43 -0.84 -8.41 6.89
CA PRO A 43 -0.12 -8.08 8.10
C PRO A 43 0.80 -6.88 7.87
N ARG A 44 0.49 -5.74 8.48
CA ARG A 44 1.34 -4.55 8.38
C ARG A 44 2.49 -4.63 9.39
N SER A 45 3.66 -4.11 9.02
CA SER A 45 4.75 -3.90 9.97
C SER A 45 4.44 -2.73 10.92
N ALA A 46 5.12 -2.68 12.07
CA ALA A 46 4.94 -1.60 13.04
C ALA A 46 5.29 -0.24 12.42
N VAL A 47 6.37 -0.21 11.63
CA VAL A 47 6.83 0.98 10.89
C VAL A 47 5.76 1.48 9.92
N LEU A 48 5.23 0.59 9.07
CA LEU A 48 4.22 1.00 8.08
C LEU A 48 2.94 1.51 8.75
N GLN A 49 2.46 0.80 9.78
CA GLN A 49 1.28 1.24 10.53
C GLN A 49 1.51 2.58 11.22
N GLY A 50 2.70 2.78 11.80
CA GLY A 50 3.08 4.02 12.46
C GLY A 50 3.12 5.20 11.49
N VAL A 51 3.85 5.08 10.38
CA VAL A 51 3.96 6.14 9.37
C VAL A 51 2.59 6.52 8.80
N PHE A 52 1.77 5.52 8.44
CA PHE A 52 0.44 5.75 7.87
C PHE A 52 -0.49 6.44 8.89
N SER A 53 -0.48 5.99 10.14
CA SER A 53 -1.26 6.62 11.22
C SER A 53 -0.82 8.06 11.47
N GLY A 54 0.49 8.31 11.52
CA GLY A 54 1.04 9.64 11.73
C GLY A 54 0.73 10.60 10.58
N LEU A 55 0.77 10.11 9.33
CA LEU A 55 0.39 10.87 8.15
C LEU A 55 -1.09 11.28 8.19
N LEU A 56 -2.00 10.33 8.43
CA LEU A 56 -3.44 10.61 8.51
C LEU A 56 -3.76 11.60 9.64
N VAL A 57 -3.14 11.43 10.81
CA VAL A 57 -3.30 12.37 11.93
C VAL A 57 -2.79 13.76 11.54
N ALA A 58 -1.62 13.89 10.91
CA ALA A 58 -1.09 15.17 10.45
C ALA A 58 -2.02 15.86 9.45
N VAL A 59 -2.52 15.11 8.45
CA VAL A 59 -3.49 15.61 7.47
C VAL A 59 -4.77 16.09 8.14
N GLY A 60 -5.34 15.28 9.05
CA GLY A 60 -6.54 15.66 9.80
C GLY A 60 -6.34 16.93 10.63
N LEU A 61 -5.18 17.06 11.30
CA LEU A 61 -4.84 18.26 12.06
C LEU A 61 -4.66 19.50 11.17
N LEU A 62 -3.97 19.37 10.04
CA LEU A 62 -3.77 20.46 9.08
C LEU A 62 -5.10 20.88 8.43
N ALA A 63 -5.95 19.92 8.06
CA ALA A 63 -7.29 20.18 7.53
C ALA A 63 -8.15 20.92 8.57
N MET A 64 -8.15 20.47 9.83
CA MET A 64 -8.86 21.16 10.91
C MET A 64 -8.29 22.55 11.20
N TRP A 65 -6.98 22.74 11.07
CA TRP A 65 -6.34 24.04 11.22
C TRP A 65 -6.75 25.01 10.10
N ALA A 66 -6.74 24.54 8.84
CA ALA A 66 -7.20 25.30 7.68
C ALA A 66 -8.70 25.64 7.79
N PHE A 67 -9.53 24.66 8.13
CA PHE A 67 -10.95 24.84 8.37
C PHE A 67 -11.20 25.86 9.48
N SER A 68 -10.47 25.78 10.60
CA SER A 68 -10.56 26.76 11.69
C SER A 68 -10.10 28.17 11.29
N ALA A 69 -9.18 28.29 10.33
CA ALA A 69 -8.77 29.58 9.79
C ALA A 69 -9.87 30.23 8.92
N VAL A 70 -10.58 29.43 8.12
CA VAL A 70 -11.72 29.88 7.29
C VAL A 70 -12.96 30.14 8.14
N ALA A 71 -13.34 29.22 9.03
CA ALA A 71 -14.49 29.34 9.91
C ALA A 71 -14.40 30.57 10.83
N ARG A 72 -13.18 30.99 11.21
CA ARG A 72 -12.97 32.24 11.95
C ARG A 72 -13.41 33.50 11.20
N ARG A 73 -13.44 33.47 9.86
CA ARG A 73 -13.91 34.59 9.02
C ARG A 73 -15.43 34.61 8.83
N LEU A 74 -16.10 33.47 9.02
CA LEU A 74 -17.52 33.28 8.69
C LEU A 74 -18.43 33.14 9.92
N VAL A 75 -17.91 32.64 11.05
CA VAL A 75 -18.71 32.32 12.24
C VAL A 75 -18.53 33.38 13.33
N PRO A 76 -19.63 33.96 13.87
CA PRO A 76 -19.59 34.89 15.00
C PRO A 76 -18.97 34.28 16.25
N ASP A 77 -18.24 35.10 17.03
CA ASP A 77 -17.46 34.62 18.18
C ASP A 77 -18.29 34.00 19.32
N ARG A 78 -19.60 34.31 19.40
CA ARG A 78 -20.50 33.81 20.45
C ARG A 78 -20.76 32.29 20.37
N VAL A 79 -20.70 31.67 19.19
CA VAL A 79 -20.88 30.21 19.03
C VAL A 79 -19.60 29.45 19.39
N LYS A 80 -18.42 30.09 19.24
CA LYS A 80 -17.10 29.47 19.49
C LYS A 80 -16.84 29.22 20.98
N VAL A 81 -17.41 30.03 21.88
CA VAL A 81 -17.17 29.96 23.33
C VAL A 81 -17.87 28.75 23.97
N ARG A 82 -19.03 28.32 23.46
CA ARG A 82 -19.86 27.28 24.12
C ARG A 82 -19.30 25.87 24.02
N PHE A 83 -18.53 25.55 22.97
CA PHE A 83 -17.95 24.23 22.74
C PHE A 83 -16.48 24.10 23.17
N ASP A 84 -15.85 25.19 23.62
CA ASP A 84 -14.43 25.21 24.01
C ASP A 84 -14.23 25.36 25.53
N GLU A 85 -15.32 25.21 26.30
CA GLU A 85 -15.28 25.15 27.77
C GLU A 85 -14.50 23.92 28.26
N ARG A 86 -13.88 24.05 29.44
CA ARG A 86 -13.01 23.03 30.02
C ARG A 86 -13.69 21.66 30.13
N HIS A 87 -14.97 21.62 30.49
CA HIS A 87 -15.73 20.37 30.61
C HIS A 87 -15.86 19.65 29.26
N TRP A 88 -16.21 20.36 28.17
CA TRP A 88 -16.27 19.78 26.83
C TRP A 88 -14.92 19.27 26.33
N ARG A 89 -13.82 19.97 26.63
CA ARG A 89 -12.46 19.49 26.30
C ARG A 89 -12.10 18.21 27.05
N ILE A 90 -12.42 18.12 28.34
CA ILE A 90 -12.19 16.90 29.13
C ILE A 90 -13.01 15.74 28.55
N THR A 91 -14.31 15.94 28.30
CA THR A 91 -15.18 14.90 27.75
C THR A 91 -14.73 14.46 26.37
N ALA A 92 -14.40 15.39 25.47
CA ALA A 92 -13.92 15.08 24.13
C ALA A 92 -12.58 14.35 24.16
N PHE A 93 -11.64 14.79 25.00
CA PHE A 93 -10.35 14.12 25.17
C PHE A 93 -10.54 12.69 25.69
N GLY A 94 -11.32 12.52 26.78
CA GLY A 94 -11.60 11.20 27.35
C GLY A 94 -12.27 10.25 26.35
N LEU A 95 -13.30 10.72 25.64
CA LEU A 95 -14.01 9.92 24.64
C LEU A 95 -13.09 9.58 23.44
N SER A 96 -12.28 10.53 22.99
CA SER A 96 -11.33 10.34 21.90
C SER A 96 -10.26 9.30 22.27
N THR A 97 -9.69 9.41 23.47
CA THR A 97 -8.71 8.44 23.98
C THR A 97 -9.32 7.05 24.12
N ALA A 98 -10.53 6.96 24.68
CA ALA A 98 -11.25 5.69 24.80
C ALA A 98 -11.55 5.09 23.42
N GLY A 99 -12.02 5.89 22.47
CA GLY A 99 -12.30 5.46 21.10
C GLY A 99 -11.05 4.94 20.39
N THR A 100 -9.92 5.65 20.48
CA THR A 100 -8.65 5.21 19.91
C THR A 100 -8.16 3.92 20.57
N ALA A 101 -8.31 3.77 21.89
CA ALA A 101 -7.94 2.54 22.59
C ALA A 101 -8.78 1.35 22.10
N VAL A 102 -10.11 1.51 21.99
CA VAL A 102 -11.00 0.48 21.44
C VAL A 102 -10.61 0.10 20.02
N ALA A 103 -10.35 1.09 19.15
CA ALA A 103 -9.89 0.84 17.79
C ALA A 103 -8.55 0.09 17.76
N MET A 104 -7.63 0.41 18.67
CA MET A 104 -6.34 -0.27 18.77
C MET A 104 -6.50 -1.74 19.20
N PHE A 105 -7.36 -2.02 20.18
CA PHE A 105 -7.65 -3.40 20.60
C PHE A 105 -8.33 -4.22 19.49
N ALA A 106 -9.29 -3.62 18.79
CA ALA A 106 -9.94 -4.26 17.65
C ALA A 106 -8.93 -4.57 16.52
N ALA A 107 -8.04 -3.62 16.21
CA ALA A 107 -6.99 -3.79 15.21
C ALA A 107 -5.96 -4.86 15.62
N ALA A 108 -5.60 -4.93 16.90
CA ALA A 108 -4.72 -5.97 17.44
C ALA A 108 -5.32 -7.37 17.32
N GLY A 109 -6.61 -7.52 17.65
CA GLY A 109 -7.34 -8.76 17.44
C GLY A 109 -7.37 -9.18 15.97
N TRP A 110 -7.78 -8.26 15.09
CA TRP A 110 -7.83 -8.50 13.65
C TRP A 110 -6.47 -8.91 13.07
N GLN A 111 -5.41 -8.17 13.39
CA GLN A 111 -4.08 -8.47 12.88
C GLN A 111 -3.56 -9.83 13.35
N ASN A 112 -3.83 -10.22 14.60
CA ASN A 112 -3.37 -11.50 15.10
C ASN A 112 -4.16 -12.67 14.49
N SER A 113 -5.46 -12.50 14.23
CA SER A 113 -6.24 -13.47 13.44
C SER A 113 -5.69 -13.63 12.02
N LEU A 114 -5.35 -12.52 11.36
CA LEU A 114 -4.78 -12.54 10.01
C LEU A 114 -3.38 -13.18 9.98
N ARG A 115 -2.51 -12.84 10.94
CA ARG A 115 -1.18 -13.45 11.06
C ARG A 115 -1.27 -14.95 11.33
N ALA A 116 -2.21 -15.39 12.18
CA ALA A 116 -2.45 -16.81 12.41
C ALA A 116 -2.89 -17.53 11.13
N ALA A 117 -3.80 -16.94 10.35
CA ALA A 117 -4.24 -17.49 9.07
C ALA A 117 -3.11 -17.56 8.02
N MET A 118 -2.14 -16.66 8.09
CA MET A 118 -0.97 -16.62 7.20
C MET A 118 0.27 -17.36 7.76
N GLY A 119 0.15 -18.06 8.89
CA GLY A 119 1.29 -18.75 9.51
C GLY A 119 2.40 -17.82 10.04
N ALA A 120 2.10 -16.54 10.26
CA ALA A 120 3.03 -15.52 10.74
C ALA A 120 3.01 -15.39 12.27
N PRO A 121 4.12 -14.97 12.91
CA PRO A 121 4.18 -14.79 14.36
C PRO A 121 3.25 -13.66 14.84
N PRO A 122 2.60 -13.78 16.02
CA PRO A 122 1.66 -12.78 16.50
C PRO A 122 2.33 -11.43 16.77
N ALA A 123 1.60 -10.32 16.55
CA ALA A 123 2.06 -9.02 17.03
C ALA A 123 1.90 -8.94 18.55
N GLY A 124 3.04 -8.89 19.23
CA GLY A 124 3.11 -8.59 20.65
C GLY A 124 2.94 -7.10 20.95
N LEU A 125 2.99 -6.75 22.23
CA LEU A 125 2.86 -5.38 22.72
C LEU A 125 3.89 -4.41 22.10
N ILE A 126 5.12 -4.89 21.88
CA ILE A 126 6.22 -4.08 21.32
C ILE A 126 5.85 -3.52 19.94
N HIS A 127 5.16 -4.30 19.10
CA HIS A 127 4.71 -3.87 17.77
C HIS A 127 3.82 -2.62 17.85
N TRP A 128 2.87 -2.61 18.78
CA TRP A 128 1.92 -1.51 18.95
C TRP A 128 2.55 -0.28 19.61
N VAL A 129 3.49 -0.50 20.54
CA VAL A 129 4.29 0.59 21.13
C VAL A 129 5.16 1.26 20.07
N GLU A 130 5.87 0.48 19.26
CA GLU A 130 6.69 0.97 18.15
C GLU A 130 5.84 1.75 17.13
N ALA A 131 4.70 1.17 16.70
CA ALA A 131 3.77 1.85 15.80
C ALA A 131 3.27 3.19 16.38
N GLY A 132 2.93 3.24 17.67
CA GLY A 132 2.50 4.46 18.35
C GLY A 132 3.58 5.53 18.44
N CYS A 133 4.82 5.13 18.73
CA CYS A 133 5.99 6.03 18.74
C CYS A 133 6.25 6.61 17.35
N ILE A 134 6.28 5.77 16.32
CA ILE A 134 6.50 6.19 14.94
C ILE A 134 5.36 7.11 14.48
N ALA A 135 4.10 6.76 14.76
CA ALA A 135 2.95 7.61 14.44
C ALA A 135 3.06 9.00 15.07
N SER A 136 3.46 9.06 16.34
CA SER A 136 3.66 10.34 17.05
C SER A 136 4.79 11.16 16.43
N LEU A 137 5.93 10.54 16.13
CA LEU A 137 7.07 11.21 15.49
C LEU A 137 6.71 11.74 14.10
N THR A 138 6.08 10.91 13.26
CA THR A 138 5.63 11.30 11.91
C THR A 138 4.62 12.44 11.98
N ALA A 139 3.61 12.35 12.87
CA ALA A 139 2.60 13.40 13.01
C ALA A 139 3.21 14.72 13.47
N LEU A 140 4.11 14.70 14.47
CA LEU A 140 4.78 15.89 14.98
C LEU A 140 5.73 16.51 13.95
N ALA A 141 6.47 15.70 13.21
CA ALA A 141 7.36 16.18 12.15
C ALA A 141 6.59 16.88 11.03
N LEU A 142 5.51 16.26 10.53
CA LEU A 142 4.68 16.83 9.46
C LEU A 142 3.91 18.07 9.93
N TRP A 143 3.38 18.06 11.15
CA TRP A 143 2.75 19.23 11.75
C TRP A 143 3.74 20.38 11.90
N GLY A 144 4.95 20.10 12.43
CA GLY A 144 6.02 21.08 12.58
C GLY A 144 6.45 21.67 11.23
N LEU A 145 6.56 20.84 10.20
CA LEU A 145 6.88 21.27 8.84
C LEU A 145 5.77 22.14 8.26
N GLY A 146 4.50 21.72 8.39
CA GLY A 146 3.35 22.50 7.91
C GLY A 146 3.22 23.87 8.58
N VAL A 147 3.40 23.94 9.91
CA VAL A 147 3.39 25.19 10.66
C VAL A 147 4.62 26.06 10.33
N GLY A 148 5.80 25.45 10.23
CA GLY A 148 7.04 26.13 9.86
C GLY A 148 6.96 26.75 8.47
N LEU A 149 6.48 25.99 7.49
CA LEU A 149 6.26 26.45 6.13
C LEU A 149 5.21 27.56 6.09
N SER A 150 4.09 27.41 6.80
CA SER A 150 3.07 28.46 6.91
C SER A 150 3.62 29.77 7.49
N LYS A 151 4.49 29.68 8.49
CA LYS A 151 5.13 30.84 9.11
C LYS A 151 6.16 31.49 8.17
N ALA A 152 6.99 30.68 7.51
CA ALA A 152 7.97 31.15 6.53
C ALA A 152 7.30 31.85 5.34
N LEU A 153 6.26 31.23 4.77
CA LEU A 153 5.47 31.80 3.67
C LEU A 153 4.84 33.14 4.08
N ARG A 154 4.29 33.25 5.29
CA ARG A 154 3.74 34.52 5.79
C ARG A 154 4.79 35.60 5.99
N TRP A 155 6.02 35.23 6.33
CA TRP A 155 7.12 36.18 6.56
C TRP A 155 7.71 36.73 5.24
N MET A 156 7.70 35.92 4.18
CA MET A 156 8.27 36.30 2.87
C MET A 156 7.39 37.25 2.02
N GLY A 157 6.12 37.43 2.40
CA GLY A 157 5.13 38.24 1.66
C GLY A 157 4.56 37.52 0.43
N PHE A 158 3.31 37.86 0.07
CA PHE A 158 2.45 37.10 -0.86
C PHE A 158 3.14 36.68 -2.17
N ALA A 159 3.83 37.61 -2.85
CA ALA A 159 4.49 37.32 -4.14
C ALA A 159 5.60 36.25 -4.02
N ARG A 160 6.41 36.30 -2.95
CA ARG A 160 7.47 35.30 -2.71
C ARG A 160 6.90 33.98 -2.21
N SER A 161 5.77 34.02 -1.49
CA SER A 161 5.05 32.80 -1.07
C SER A 161 4.53 32.01 -2.27
N VAL A 162 3.95 32.69 -3.26
CA VAL A 162 3.46 32.06 -4.49
C VAL A 162 4.61 31.45 -5.27
N GLY A 163 5.71 32.19 -5.45
CA GLY A 163 6.91 31.67 -6.12
C GLY A 163 7.50 30.43 -5.41
N ALA A 164 7.60 30.46 -4.08
CA ALA A 164 8.08 29.32 -3.30
C ALA A 164 7.14 28.11 -3.38
N LEU A 165 5.83 28.34 -3.42
CA LEU A 165 4.84 27.26 -3.56
C LEU A 165 4.91 26.63 -4.95
N VAL A 166 5.00 27.44 -6.01
CA VAL A 166 5.18 26.95 -7.38
C VAL A 166 6.47 26.14 -7.50
N MET A 167 7.60 26.66 -7.00
CA MET A 167 8.87 25.93 -6.99
C MET A 167 8.80 24.63 -6.17
N GLY A 168 8.09 24.65 -5.04
CA GLY A 168 7.85 23.44 -4.23
C GLY A 168 7.02 22.40 -4.97
N VAL A 169 5.93 22.80 -5.62
CA VAL A 169 5.08 21.92 -6.44
C VAL A 169 5.86 21.34 -7.61
N LEU A 170 6.63 22.16 -8.31
CA LEU A 170 7.50 21.71 -9.40
C LEU A 170 8.58 20.75 -8.90
N GLY A 171 9.22 21.04 -7.76
CA GLY A 171 10.18 20.14 -7.15
C GLY A 171 9.57 18.80 -6.75
N VAL A 172 8.34 18.81 -6.20
CA VAL A 172 7.61 17.58 -5.91
C VAL A 172 7.30 16.82 -7.20
N GLN A 173 6.78 17.48 -8.23
CA GLN A 173 6.41 16.81 -9.49
C GLN A 173 7.60 16.31 -10.30
N LEU A 174 8.73 17.01 -10.28
CA LEU A 174 9.87 16.69 -11.14
C LEU A 174 10.94 15.85 -10.45
N VAL A 175 10.98 15.84 -9.11
CA VAL A 175 12.03 15.14 -8.35
C VAL A 175 11.43 14.12 -7.41
N VAL A 176 10.56 14.54 -6.49
CA VAL A 176 10.04 13.64 -5.45
C VAL A 176 9.10 12.59 -6.03
N GLY A 177 8.19 12.99 -6.92
CA GLY A 177 7.22 12.11 -7.58
C GLY A 177 7.92 10.99 -8.35
N PRO A 178 8.81 11.30 -9.31
CA PRO A 178 9.57 10.30 -10.03
C PRO A 178 10.46 9.44 -9.13
N ALA A 179 11.12 10.02 -8.11
CA ALA A 179 11.94 9.24 -7.19
C ALA A 179 11.13 8.24 -6.36
N VAL A 180 9.95 8.65 -5.87
CA VAL A 180 9.02 7.76 -5.16
C VAL A 180 8.51 6.68 -6.11
N TRP A 181 8.08 7.05 -7.33
CA TRP A 181 7.61 6.09 -8.33
C TRP A 181 8.67 5.05 -8.68
N ASN A 182 9.89 5.49 -8.99
CA ASN A 182 11.00 4.59 -9.33
C ASN A 182 11.36 3.68 -8.15
N GLY A 183 11.26 4.17 -6.91
CA GLY A 183 11.46 3.33 -5.72
C GLY A 183 10.37 2.28 -5.51
N LEU A 184 9.11 2.60 -5.86
CA LEU A 184 8.04 1.61 -5.86
C LEU A 184 8.22 0.60 -7.00
N ALA A 185 8.52 1.07 -8.22
CA ALA A 185 8.77 0.22 -9.37
C ALA A 185 9.91 -0.77 -9.10
N ASP A 186 11.07 -0.31 -8.63
CA ASP A 186 12.20 -1.17 -8.25
C ASP A 186 11.82 -2.21 -7.18
N SER A 187 10.90 -1.87 -6.26
CA SER A 187 10.39 -2.84 -5.29
C SER A 187 9.49 -3.90 -5.93
N PHE A 188 8.72 -3.55 -6.96
CA PHE A 188 7.88 -4.48 -7.72
C PHE A 188 8.75 -5.39 -8.60
N ASP A 189 9.70 -4.80 -9.33
CA ASP A 189 10.69 -5.52 -10.14
C ASP A 189 11.42 -6.56 -9.29
N LYS A 190 11.91 -6.18 -8.10
CA LYS A 190 12.57 -7.11 -7.17
C LYS A 190 11.66 -8.23 -6.69
N SER A 191 10.39 -7.93 -6.44
CA SER A 191 9.40 -8.93 -6.05
C SER A 191 9.11 -9.89 -7.20
N ASN A 192 9.06 -9.40 -8.44
CA ASN A 192 8.85 -10.21 -9.64
C ASN A 192 10.09 -11.05 -9.98
N ALA A 193 11.29 -10.48 -9.83
CA ALA A 193 12.55 -11.18 -10.02
C ALA A 193 12.87 -12.19 -8.90
N TYR A 194 12.13 -12.19 -7.79
CA TYR A 194 12.35 -13.11 -6.68
C TYR A 194 12.18 -14.57 -7.11
N ILE A 195 13.24 -15.36 -6.91
CA ILE A 195 13.26 -16.80 -7.21
C ILE A 195 13.05 -17.57 -5.91
N ASP A 196 11.90 -18.24 -5.80
CA ASP A 196 11.63 -19.17 -4.71
C ASP A 196 12.44 -20.46 -4.94
N THR A 197 13.34 -20.77 -4.01
CA THR A 197 14.19 -21.97 -4.09
C THR A 197 13.42 -23.28 -3.90
N ALA A 198 12.17 -23.22 -3.43
CA ALA A 198 11.29 -24.38 -3.37
C ALA A 198 10.74 -24.77 -4.76
N LEU A 199 10.72 -23.84 -5.72
CA LEU A 199 10.34 -24.13 -7.10
C LEU A 199 11.52 -24.74 -7.84
N THR A 200 11.27 -25.88 -8.51
CA THR A 200 12.28 -26.54 -9.33
C THR A 200 12.11 -26.15 -10.78
N GLN A 201 13.21 -25.78 -11.43
CA GLN A 201 13.21 -25.50 -12.86
C GLN A 201 12.92 -26.80 -13.63
N PRO A 202 12.01 -26.79 -14.62
CA PRO A 202 11.75 -27.96 -15.46
C PRO A 202 13.02 -28.44 -16.17
N LEU A 203 13.33 -29.73 -16.06
CA LEU A 203 14.51 -30.35 -16.72
C LEU A 203 14.18 -30.92 -18.09
N SER A 204 12.89 -31.19 -18.39
CA SER A 204 12.48 -31.74 -19.67
C SER A 204 12.72 -30.72 -20.79
N THR A 205 13.34 -31.15 -21.88
CA THR A 205 13.59 -30.30 -23.06
C THR A 205 12.29 -29.84 -23.72
N SER A 206 11.20 -30.58 -23.54
CA SER A 206 9.86 -30.23 -24.02
C SER A 206 9.06 -29.36 -23.05
N ALA A 207 9.62 -28.98 -21.91
CA ALA A 207 8.97 -28.08 -20.95
C ALA A 207 9.46 -26.64 -21.14
N THR A 208 8.53 -25.70 -21.00
CA THR A 208 8.83 -24.27 -20.95
C THR A 208 9.64 -23.95 -19.69
N GLY A 209 10.61 -23.05 -19.83
CA GLY A 209 11.52 -22.67 -18.74
C GLY A 209 12.67 -23.65 -18.49
N SER A 210 12.79 -24.72 -19.27
CA SER A 210 13.99 -25.57 -19.29
C SER A 210 15.21 -24.86 -19.89
N SER A 211 16.40 -25.49 -19.87
CA SER A 211 17.60 -24.92 -20.50
C SER A 211 17.47 -24.73 -22.01
N GLU A 212 16.59 -25.50 -22.66
CA GLU A 212 16.32 -25.45 -24.10
C GLU A 212 15.14 -24.53 -24.46
N SER A 213 14.49 -23.94 -23.46
CA SER A 213 13.36 -23.02 -23.63
C SER A 213 13.82 -21.71 -24.25
N LEU A 214 13.03 -21.17 -25.19
CA LEU A 214 13.25 -19.83 -25.74
C LEU A 214 13.03 -18.74 -24.67
N ILE A 215 12.17 -19.03 -23.70
CA ILE A 215 11.90 -18.18 -22.54
C ILE A 215 12.74 -18.68 -21.36
N SER A 216 13.66 -17.85 -20.88
CA SER A 216 14.50 -18.23 -19.73
C SER A 216 13.69 -18.25 -18.44
N TRP A 217 13.99 -19.22 -17.57
CA TRP A 217 13.38 -19.38 -16.24
C TRP A 217 13.39 -18.11 -15.39
N THR A 218 14.48 -17.34 -15.47
CA THR A 218 14.66 -16.11 -14.71
C THR A 218 13.79 -14.97 -15.24
N SER A 219 13.53 -14.92 -16.55
CA SER A 219 12.75 -13.84 -17.19
C SER A 219 11.23 -13.92 -17.01
N MET A 220 10.70 -15.07 -16.57
CA MET A 220 9.25 -15.30 -16.44
C MET A 220 8.58 -14.53 -15.29
N GLY A 221 9.36 -13.94 -14.39
CA GLY A 221 8.83 -13.42 -13.12
C GLY A 221 8.42 -14.53 -12.14
N ALA A 222 8.07 -14.13 -10.93
CA ALA A 222 7.81 -15.04 -9.81
C ALA A 222 6.54 -15.87 -10.04
N GLU A 223 5.47 -15.23 -10.51
CA GLU A 223 4.18 -15.90 -10.76
C GLU A 223 4.22 -16.76 -12.03
N GLY A 224 4.93 -16.34 -13.07
CA GLY A 224 5.15 -17.14 -14.27
C GLY A 224 5.87 -18.46 -13.98
N ARG A 225 6.91 -18.41 -13.14
CA ARG A 225 7.62 -19.62 -12.67
C ARG A 225 6.70 -20.57 -11.91
N LYS A 226 5.85 -20.06 -11.01
CA LYS A 226 4.87 -20.89 -10.27
C LYS A 226 3.88 -21.55 -11.23
N PHE A 227 3.36 -20.79 -12.19
CA PHE A 227 2.40 -21.28 -13.17
C PHE A 227 2.97 -22.43 -14.01
N VAL A 228 4.20 -22.27 -14.53
CA VAL A 228 4.86 -23.29 -15.36
C VAL A 228 5.30 -24.50 -14.53
N ALA A 229 5.87 -24.30 -13.33
CA ALA A 229 6.30 -25.41 -12.48
C ALA A 229 5.15 -26.27 -11.93
N ALA A 230 3.93 -25.74 -11.87
CA ALA A 230 2.76 -26.47 -11.42
C ALA A 230 2.13 -27.37 -12.52
N GLY A 231 2.63 -27.34 -13.76
CA GLY A 231 2.10 -28.15 -14.85
C GLY A 231 2.77 -29.52 -14.94
N GLU A 232 1.97 -30.59 -14.86
CA GLU A 232 2.45 -31.98 -15.05
C GLU A 232 1.94 -32.58 -16.38
N ASP A 233 0.66 -32.41 -16.72
CA ASP A 233 0.03 -33.09 -17.87
C ASP A 233 -0.26 -32.17 -19.09
N SER A 234 -0.40 -30.86 -18.85
CA SER A 234 -0.75 -29.87 -19.89
C SER A 234 0.47 -29.10 -20.39
N VAL A 235 0.33 -28.46 -21.55
CA VAL A 235 1.35 -27.52 -22.04
C VAL A 235 1.09 -26.16 -21.40
N ARG A 236 2.04 -25.65 -20.61
CA ARG A 236 1.96 -24.32 -20.00
C ARG A 236 3.11 -23.43 -20.48
N VAL A 237 2.76 -22.33 -21.14
CA VAL A 237 3.72 -21.34 -21.63
C VAL A 237 3.46 -20.00 -20.96
N TYR A 238 4.51 -19.37 -20.48
CA TYR A 238 4.42 -18.06 -19.85
C TYR A 238 5.59 -17.17 -20.22
N ALA A 239 5.30 -15.98 -20.75
CA ALA A 239 6.29 -14.95 -21.03
C ALA A 239 6.18 -13.80 -20.02
N GLY A 240 7.25 -13.57 -19.26
CA GLY A 240 7.31 -12.49 -18.27
C GLY A 240 7.65 -11.15 -18.91
N VAL A 241 7.57 -10.07 -18.11
CA VAL A 241 7.89 -8.71 -18.58
C VAL A 241 9.33 -8.60 -19.11
N ASP A 242 10.25 -9.34 -18.51
CA ASP A 242 11.67 -9.35 -18.88
C ASP A 242 12.00 -10.33 -20.01
N SER A 243 11.04 -11.13 -20.49
CA SER A 243 11.28 -12.12 -21.53
C SER A 243 11.50 -11.50 -22.92
N ALA A 244 10.97 -10.31 -23.16
CA ALA A 244 11.10 -9.58 -24.42
C ALA A 244 10.89 -8.06 -24.21
N PRO A 245 11.46 -7.19 -25.07
CA PRO A 245 11.50 -5.74 -24.84
C PRO A 245 10.14 -5.04 -24.98
N ASP A 246 9.20 -5.62 -25.69
CA ASP A 246 7.88 -5.05 -25.95
C ASP A 246 6.79 -6.12 -26.02
N THR A 247 5.53 -5.71 -25.91
CA THR A 247 4.35 -6.57 -25.86
C THR A 247 4.21 -7.48 -27.08
N ALA A 248 4.49 -6.96 -28.29
CA ALA A 248 4.35 -7.74 -29.53
C ALA A 248 5.47 -8.79 -29.65
N SER A 249 6.71 -8.41 -29.35
CA SER A 249 7.84 -9.34 -29.29
C SER A 249 7.64 -10.41 -28.21
N ARG A 250 7.03 -10.06 -27.07
CA ARG A 250 6.70 -11.01 -25.99
C ARG A 250 5.63 -12.00 -26.42
N ALA A 251 4.58 -11.54 -27.10
CA ALA A 251 3.56 -12.41 -27.67
C ALA A 251 4.16 -13.36 -28.72
N ALA A 252 5.00 -12.86 -29.63
CA ALA A 252 5.67 -13.69 -30.63
C ALA A 252 6.60 -14.74 -29.99
N LEU A 253 7.33 -14.36 -28.93
CA LEU A 253 8.17 -15.29 -28.17
C LEU A 253 7.35 -16.37 -27.46
N ALA A 254 6.23 -16.00 -26.84
CA ALA A 254 5.29 -16.94 -26.22
C ALA A 254 4.74 -17.94 -27.25
N VAL A 255 4.34 -17.48 -28.43
CA VAL A 255 3.84 -18.34 -29.51
C VAL A 255 4.92 -19.25 -30.07
N SER A 256 6.15 -18.75 -30.24
CA SER A 256 7.28 -19.56 -30.70
C SER A 256 7.63 -20.66 -29.70
N GLU A 257 7.59 -20.34 -28.41
CA GLU A 257 7.79 -21.32 -27.34
C GLU A 257 6.63 -22.33 -27.31
N LEU A 258 5.38 -21.87 -27.48
CA LEU A 258 4.18 -22.71 -27.57
C LEU A 258 4.27 -23.73 -28.71
N ASP A 259 4.72 -23.31 -29.90
CA ASP A 259 4.94 -24.23 -31.01
C ASP A 259 6.04 -25.25 -30.68
N ARG A 260 7.17 -24.78 -30.13
CA ARG A 260 8.32 -25.62 -29.76
C ARG A 260 7.94 -26.74 -28.78
N VAL A 261 7.08 -26.46 -27.81
CA VAL A 261 6.63 -27.45 -26.81
C VAL A 261 5.40 -28.25 -27.25
N GLY A 262 4.97 -28.10 -28.51
CA GLY A 262 3.86 -28.86 -29.08
C GLY A 262 2.47 -28.38 -28.63
N GLY A 263 2.34 -27.12 -28.23
CA GLY A 263 1.07 -26.54 -27.80
C GLY A 263 0.00 -26.56 -28.90
N PHE A 264 0.38 -26.33 -30.15
CA PHE A 264 -0.54 -26.41 -31.30
C PHE A 264 -0.92 -27.83 -31.70
N ALA A 265 -0.25 -28.85 -31.17
CA ALA A 265 -0.64 -30.24 -31.36
C ALA A 265 -1.76 -30.67 -30.39
N ARG A 266 -2.10 -29.82 -29.40
CA ARG A 266 -3.19 -30.06 -28.45
C ARG A 266 -4.54 -29.75 -29.06
N ASN A 267 -5.58 -30.40 -28.57
CA ASN A 267 -6.95 -30.19 -29.07
C ASN A 267 -7.51 -28.80 -28.75
N SER A 268 -6.93 -28.08 -27.80
CA SER A 268 -7.36 -26.73 -27.43
C SER A 268 -6.20 -25.87 -26.97
N VAL A 269 -6.22 -24.59 -27.35
CA VAL A 269 -5.29 -23.57 -26.86
C VAL A 269 -6.09 -22.51 -26.12
N VAL A 270 -5.69 -22.21 -24.89
CA VAL A 270 -6.30 -21.18 -24.03
C VAL A 270 -5.32 -20.05 -23.83
N VAL A 271 -5.76 -18.84 -24.17
CA VAL A 271 -5.04 -17.61 -23.86
C VAL A 271 -5.46 -17.15 -22.47
N ALA A 272 -4.56 -17.27 -21.50
CA ALA A 272 -4.78 -16.84 -20.12
C ALA A 272 -4.24 -15.42 -19.93
N VAL A 273 -5.11 -14.51 -19.48
CA VAL A 273 -4.74 -13.12 -19.19
C VAL A 273 -4.38 -13.01 -17.71
N PRO A 274 -3.10 -12.78 -17.34
CA PRO A 274 -2.70 -12.65 -15.95
C PRO A 274 -3.21 -11.34 -15.32
N THR A 275 -3.16 -11.26 -14.00
CA THR A 275 -3.32 -9.99 -13.28
C THR A 275 -2.07 -9.10 -13.44
N GLY A 276 -2.14 -7.85 -12.96
CA GLY A 276 -1.01 -6.91 -13.05
C GLY A 276 0.29 -7.40 -12.39
N SER A 277 0.24 -8.34 -11.44
CA SER A 277 1.44 -8.95 -10.85
C SER A 277 1.97 -10.15 -11.64
N GLY A 278 1.33 -10.51 -12.77
CA GLY A 278 1.62 -11.73 -13.52
C GLY A 278 0.92 -12.99 -13.02
N TRP A 279 0.00 -12.89 -12.05
CA TRP A 279 -0.65 -14.06 -11.49
C TRP A 279 -1.77 -14.60 -12.39
N ILE A 280 -1.75 -15.91 -12.65
CA ILE A 280 -2.84 -16.68 -13.26
C ILE A 280 -3.39 -17.61 -12.18
N ASP A 281 -4.73 -17.65 -12.04
CA ASP A 281 -5.41 -18.46 -11.03
C ASP A 281 -5.22 -19.96 -11.32
N THR A 282 -4.49 -20.64 -10.43
CA THR A 282 -4.22 -22.08 -10.54
C THR A 282 -5.49 -22.92 -10.48
N HIS A 283 -6.51 -22.50 -9.73
CA HIS A 283 -7.78 -23.25 -9.68
C HIS A 283 -8.57 -23.15 -10.99
N ALA A 284 -8.46 -22.01 -11.68
CA ALA A 284 -9.04 -21.86 -13.02
C ALA A 284 -8.31 -22.76 -14.02
N VAL A 285 -6.98 -22.81 -13.92
CA VAL A 285 -6.12 -23.69 -14.74
C VAL A 285 -6.45 -25.16 -14.51
N ASP A 286 -6.54 -25.61 -13.25
CA ASP A 286 -6.89 -26.99 -12.91
C ASP A 286 -8.26 -27.38 -13.50
N GLY A 287 -9.23 -26.46 -13.45
CA GLY A 287 -10.56 -26.68 -14.03
C GLY A 287 -10.55 -26.79 -15.57
N ILE A 288 -9.71 -26.00 -16.23
CA ILE A 288 -9.50 -26.08 -17.69
C ILE A 288 -8.85 -27.41 -18.05
N GLU A 289 -7.78 -27.79 -17.35
CA GLU A 289 -7.06 -29.04 -17.59
C GLU A 289 -7.97 -30.25 -17.38
N GLN A 290 -8.77 -30.27 -16.30
CA GLN A 290 -9.78 -31.30 -16.08
C GLN A 290 -10.84 -31.32 -17.18
N ARG A 291 -11.27 -30.16 -17.67
CA ARG A 291 -12.30 -30.07 -18.72
C ARG A 291 -11.83 -30.67 -20.05
N PHE A 292 -10.54 -30.58 -20.34
CA PHE A 292 -9.92 -31.06 -21.58
C PHE A 292 -9.11 -32.34 -21.39
N ASP A 293 -9.23 -33.02 -20.24
CA ASP A 293 -8.48 -34.24 -19.91
C ASP A 293 -6.94 -34.10 -20.11
N GLY A 294 -6.41 -32.91 -19.80
CA GLY A 294 -5.00 -32.55 -19.99
C GLY A 294 -4.58 -32.24 -21.44
N ASP A 295 -5.46 -32.45 -22.43
CA ASP A 295 -5.20 -32.15 -23.84
C ASP A 295 -5.47 -30.69 -24.20
N VAL A 296 -4.80 -29.81 -23.48
CA VAL A 296 -4.89 -28.35 -23.62
C VAL A 296 -3.52 -27.72 -23.50
N ALA A 297 -3.30 -26.65 -24.26
CA ALA A 297 -2.17 -25.77 -24.08
C ALA A 297 -2.67 -24.43 -23.52
N ILE A 298 -2.02 -23.92 -22.49
CA ILE A 298 -2.37 -22.66 -21.83
C ILE A 298 -1.18 -21.72 -21.99
N VAL A 299 -1.41 -20.59 -22.65
CA VAL A 299 -0.39 -19.56 -22.89
C VAL A 299 -0.79 -18.26 -22.22
N GLY A 300 0.14 -17.66 -21.48
CA GLY A 300 -0.03 -16.36 -20.86
C GLY A 300 1.17 -15.46 -21.13
N GLN A 301 0.93 -14.16 -21.11
CA GLN A 301 2.00 -13.17 -21.09
C GLN A 301 1.73 -12.09 -20.05
N GLN A 302 2.76 -11.74 -19.31
CA GLN A 302 2.73 -10.66 -18.34
C GLN A 302 2.74 -9.31 -19.06
N TYR A 303 1.98 -8.32 -18.57
CA TYR A 303 2.03 -6.94 -19.08
C TYR A 303 2.63 -5.96 -18.08
N SER A 304 2.66 -6.31 -16.79
CA SER A 304 3.23 -5.51 -15.70
C SER A 304 3.72 -6.44 -14.58
N ASP A 305 4.60 -5.93 -13.74
CA ASP A 305 5.01 -6.51 -12.45
C ASP A 305 4.41 -5.74 -11.25
N ALA A 306 3.66 -4.67 -11.52
CA ALA A 306 3.06 -3.85 -10.48
C ALA A 306 1.80 -4.51 -9.90
N PRO A 307 1.54 -4.34 -8.59
CA PRO A 307 0.35 -4.89 -7.95
C PRO A 307 -0.95 -4.37 -8.59
N SER A 308 -2.01 -5.16 -8.51
CA SER A 308 -3.29 -4.93 -9.20
C SER A 308 -3.94 -3.56 -8.96
N TRP A 309 -3.73 -2.94 -7.80
CA TRP A 309 -4.24 -1.59 -7.53
C TRP A 309 -3.51 -0.51 -8.35
N ALA A 310 -2.22 -0.70 -8.61
CA ALA A 310 -1.40 0.24 -9.38
C ALA A 310 -1.74 0.12 -10.86
N THR A 311 -1.80 -1.11 -11.37
CA THR A 311 -2.17 -1.35 -12.78
C THR A 311 -3.61 -0.95 -13.09
N PHE A 312 -4.54 -1.13 -12.16
CA PHE A 312 -5.91 -0.63 -12.32
C PHE A 312 -5.99 0.90 -12.49
N LEU A 313 -5.14 1.64 -11.77
CA LEU A 313 -5.12 3.11 -11.83
C LEU A 313 -4.31 3.67 -13.00
N PHE A 314 -3.30 2.94 -13.47
CA PHE A 314 -2.27 3.50 -14.35
C PHE A 314 -2.00 2.70 -15.64
N SER A 315 -2.46 1.46 -15.76
CA SER A 315 -2.03 0.51 -16.83
C SER A 315 -3.19 -0.32 -17.39
N ARG A 316 -4.40 0.25 -17.47
CA ARG A 316 -5.56 -0.48 -18.00
C ARG A 316 -5.40 -0.82 -19.49
N ASP A 317 -4.82 0.10 -20.24
CA ASP A 317 -4.60 -0.05 -21.69
C ASP A 317 -3.54 -1.13 -21.97
N ASP A 318 -2.51 -1.24 -21.13
CA ASP A 318 -1.44 -2.24 -21.27
C ASP A 318 -1.97 -3.69 -21.19
N ALA A 319 -2.98 -3.93 -20.36
CA ALA A 319 -3.60 -5.24 -20.22
C ALA A 319 -4.40 -5.63 -21.48
N GLU A 320 -5.12 -4.67 -22.07
CA GLU A 320 -5.89 -4.87 -23.31
C GLU A 320 -4.96 -5.08 -24.50
N GLU A 321 -3.90 -4.28 -24.60
CA GLU A 321 -2.87 -4.42 -25.64
C GLU A 321 -2.20 -5.80 -25.55
N SER A 322 -1.84 -6.23 -24.34
CA SER A 322 -1.23 -7.53 -24.11
C SER A 322 -2.16 -8.70 -24.45
N ALA A 323 -3.42 -8.66 -23.99
CA ALA A 323 -4.37 -9.72 -24.33
C ALA A 323 -4.61 -9.80 -25.85
N THR A 324 -4.76 -8.65 -26.51
CA THR A 324 -5.00 -8.56 -27.96
C THR A 324 -3.79 -9.05 -28.75
N ALA A 325 -2.58 -8.63 -28.36
CA ALA A 325 -1.34 -9.04 -29.01
C ALA A 325 -1.13 -10.56 -28.92
N LEU A 326 -1.33 -11.16 -27.74
CA LEU A 326 -1.17 -12.60 -27.59
C LEU A 326 -2.26 -13.37 -28.35
N PHE A 327 -3.51 -12.93 -28.27
CA PHE A 327 -4.61 -13.56 -28.98
C PHE A 327 -4.40 -13.53 -30.50
N THR A 328 -3.98 -12.39 -31.05
CA THR A 328 -3.69 -12.21 -32.49
C THR A 328 -2.41 -12.94 -32.94
N ALA A 329 -1.47 -13.18 -32.03
CA ALA A 329 -0.27 -13.95 -32.35
C ALA A 329 -0.56 -15.46 -32.41
N VAL A 330 -1.54 -15.93 -31.65
CA VAL A 330 -1.95 -17.35 -31.59
C VAL A 330 -2.81 -17.77 -32.79
N GLY A 331 -3.56 -16.85 -33.40
CA GLY A 331 -4.44 -17.14 -34.56
C GLY A 331 -4.74 -15.93 -35.42
#